data_AF-A0A953E3T1-F1
#
_entry.id   AF-A0A953E3T1-F1
#
_cell.length_a   1.000
_cell.length_b   1.000
_cell.length_c   1.000
_cell.angle_alpha   90.00
_cell.angle_beta   90.00
_cell.angle_gamma   90.00
#
_symmetry.space_group_name_H-M   'P 1'
#
loop_
_entity.id
_entity.type
_entity.pdbx_description
1 polymer ?
#
loop_
_entity_poly.entity_id
_entity_poly.type
_entity_poly.pdbx_seq_one_letter_code
_entity_poly.pdbx_strand_id
1 'polypeptide(L)'
;MDRPLPSPFETHEVSNQPPPLADLDLFATDRPLVEAVAREGAGWAQPELSAFGRRLGTAEVLELGRLANAHPPLLHAFDRYGNRR
;
A
#
# COMPACT_ATOMS: atom_id res chain seq x y z
N MET A 1 21.65 -15.36 13.50
CA MET A 1 20.98 -14.06 13.68
C MET A 1 21.62 -13.41 14.90
N ASP A 2 22.62 -12.58 14.68
CA ASP A 2 23.40 -11.95 15.74
C ASP A 2 22.75 -10.60 16.06
N ARG A 3 22.12 -10.50 17.24
CA ARG A 3 21.44 -9.26 17.65
C ARG A 3 22.49 -8.32 18.23
N PRO A 4 22.63 -7.08 17.72
CA PRO A 4 23.56 -6.11 18.30
C PRO A 4 23.19 -5.84 19.77
N LEU A 5 24.22 -5.60 20.60
CA LEU A 5 24.02 -5.30 22.01
C LEU A 5 23.21 -4.01 22.19
N PRO A 6 22.29 -3.97 23.17
CA PRO A 6 21.42 -2.82 23.39
C PRO A 6 22.22 -1.55 23.74
N SER A 7 21.75 -0.40 23.27
CA SER A 7 22.34 0.90 23.59
C SER A 7 22.27 1.19 25.10
N PRO A 8 23.27 1.86 25.70
CA PRO A 8 23.26 2.21 27.12
C PRO A 8 22.12 3.19 27.51
N PHE A 9 21.39 3.73 26.51
CA PHE A 9 20.24 4.60 26.70
C PHE A 9 18.88 3.92 26.40
N GLU A 10 18.87 2.62 26.06
CA GLU A 10 17.62 1.89 25.89
C GLU A 10 16.90 1.77 27.24
N THR A 11 15.63 2.20 27.28
CA THR A 11 14.79 2.15 28.49
C THR A 11 13.93 0.91 28.57
N HIS A 12 13.65 0.26 27.43
CA HIS A 12 12.89 -0.97 27.32
C HIS A 12 13.10 -1.60 25.94
N GLU A 13 12.78 -2.90 25.83
CA GLU A 13 12.71 -3.60 24.55
C GLU A 13 11.30 -3.47 23.95
N VAL A 14 11.21 -3.05 22.69
CA VAL A 14 9.94 -3.03 21.96
C VAL A 14 9.69 -4.41 21.38
N SER A 15 8.79 -5.16 21.99
CA SER A 15 8.39 -6.51 21.56
C SER A 15 6.97 -6.52 21.00
N ASN A 16 6.56 -7.67 20.43
CA ASN A 16 5.19 -7.90 19.94
C ASN A 16 4.70 -6.89 18.88
N GLN A 17 5.59 -6.43 17.99
CA GLN A 17 5.21 -5.60 16.84
C GLN A 17 4.88 -6.50 15.65
N PRO A 18 3.62 -6.55 15.18
CA PRO A 18 3.32 -7.26 13.95
C PRO A 18 4.00 -6.57 12.75
N PRO A 19 4.41 -7.33 11.73
CA PRO A 19 4.92 -6.74 10.50
C PRO A 19 3.81 -5.94 9.80
N PRO A 20 4.17 -4.94 8.98
CA PRO A 20 3.21 -4.26 8.12
C PRO A 20 2.46 -5.24 7.20
N LEU A 21 1.18 -4.97 6.94
CA LEU A 21 0.41 -5.72 5.96
C LEU A 21 0.73 -5.20 4.54
N ALA A 22 1.82 -5.70 3.98
CA ALA A 22 2.31 -5.33 2.64
C ALA A 22 2.87 -6.56 1.91
N ASP A 23 3.15 -6.38 0.62
CA ASP A 23 3.73 -7.38 -0.29
C ASP A 23 2.88 -8.65 -0.41
N LEU A 24 1.56 -8.46 -0.46
CA LEU A 24 0.56 -9.52 -0.65
C LEU A 24 -0.24 -9.34 -1.94
N ASP A 25 -0.83 -10.43 -2.42
CA ASP A 25 -1.84 -10.39 -3.47
C ASP A 25 -3.21 -10.05 -2.87
N LEU A 26 -3.59 -8.78 -2.91
CA LEU A 26 -4.85 -8.30 -2.34
C LEU A 26 -6.09 -9.02 -2.88
N PHE A 27 -6.06 -9.46 -4.14
CA PHE A 27 -7.17 -10.20 -4.74
C PHE A 27 -7.19 -11.63 -4.22
N ALA A 28 -6.07 -12.35 -4.29
CA ALA A 28 -6.02 -13.76 -3.92
C ALA A 28 -6.26 -14.00 -2.42
N THR A 29 -5.96 -13.01 -1.56
CA THR A 29 -6.22 -13.09 -0.11
C THR A 29 -7.68 -12.85 0.27
N ASP A 30 -8.50 -12.29 -0.61
CA ASP A 30 -9.93 -12.06 -0.38
C ASP A 30 -10.76 -13.22 -0.95
N ARG A 31 -10.99 -14.24 -0.12
CA ARG A 31 -11.75 -15.44 -0.52
C ARG A 31 -13.17 -15.11 -1.02
N PRO A 32 -13.98 -14.30 -0.32
CA PRO A 32 -15.30 -13.91 -0.82
C PRO A 32 -15.26 -13.24 -2.19
N LEU A 33 -14.29 -12.36 -2.44
CA LEU A 33 -14.12 -11.68 -3.72
C LEU A 33 -13.76 -12.67 -4.84
N VAL A 34 -12.80 -13.57 -4.60
CA VAL A 34 -12.39 -14.59 -5.57
C VAL A 34 -13.56 -15.51 -5.96
N GLU A 35 -14.34 -15.95 -4.97
CA GLU A 35 -15.53 -16.77 -5.19
C GLU A 35 -16.62 -16.01 -5.96
N ALA A 36 -16.85 -14.74 -5.64
CA ALA A 36 -17.80 -13.90 -6.35
C ALA A 36 -17.40 -13.75 -7.83
N VAL A 37 -16.13 -13.47 -8.13
CA VAL A 37 -15.64 -13.36 -9.52
C VAL A 37 -15.90 -14.63 -10.31
N ALA A 38 -15.66 -15.80 -9.72
CA ALA A 38 -15.96 -17.08 -10.36
C ALA A 38 -17.47 -17.27 -10.58
N ARG A 39 -18.29 -17.03 -9.54
CA ARG A 39 -19.74 -17.25 -9.55
C ARG A 39 -20.46 -16.36 -10.54
N GLU A 40 -20.06 -15.09 -10.67
CA GLU A 40 -20.69 -14.11 -11.56
C GLU A 40 -20.16 -14.19 -13.01
N GLY A 41 -19.43 -15.25 -13.38
CA GLY A 41 -18.98 -15.50 -14.76
C GLY A 41 -17.72 -14.73 -15.19
N ALA A 42 -17.05 -14.05 -14.26
CA ALA A 42 -15.81 -13.32 -14.50
C ALA A 42 -14.53 -14.13 -14.20
N GLY A 43 -14.64 -15.46 -14.08
CA GLY A 43 -13.50 -16.34 -13.76
C GLY A 43 -12.32 -16.22 -14.73
N TRP A 44 -12.58 -15.84 -15.98
CA TRP A 44 -11.54 -15.58 -16.99
C TRP A 44 -10.57 -14.44 -16.60
N ALA A 45 -10.99 -13.51 -15.76
CA ALA A 45 -10.20 -12.35 -15.34
C ALA A 45 -9.29 -12.63 -14.12
N GLN A 46 -9.41 -13.79 -13.47
CA GLN A 46 -8.65 -14.09 -12.25
C GLN A 46 -7.13 -13.90 -12.36
N PRO A 47 -6.45 -14.31 -13.46
CA PRO A 47 -5.01 -14.10 -13.59
C PRO A 47 -4.63 -12.61 -13.58
N GLU A 48 -5.42 -11.77 -14.25
CA GLU A 48 -5.20 -10.33 -14.33
C GLU A 48 -5.52 -9.63 -13.01
N LEU A 49 -6.62 -10.03 -12.35
CA LEU A 49 -7.00 -9.51 -11.03
C LEU A 49 -5.95 -9.84 -9.97
N SER A 50 -5.39 -11.04 -9.99
CA SER A 50 -4.29 -11.46 -9.11
C SER A 50 -3.00 -10.71 -9.40
N ALA A 51 -2.63 -10.53 -10.68
CA ALA A 51 -1.48 -9.72 -11.05
C ALA A 51 -1.62 -8.26 -10.57
N PHE A 52 -2.82 -7.69 -10.71
CA PHE A 52 -3.11 -6.35 -10.23
C PHE A 52 -3.14 -6.28 -8.70
N GLY A 53 -3.71 -7.28 -8.03
CA GLY A 53 -3.72 -7.42 -6.57
C GLY A 53 -2.32 -7.43 -5.97
N ARG A 54 -1.37 -8.18 -6.56
CA ARG A 54 0.04 -8.16 -6.16
C ARG A 54 0.66 -6.78 -6.33
N ARG A 55 0.42 -6.12 -7.46
CA ARG A 55 0.97 -4.77 -7.72
C ARG A 55 0.46 -3.78 -6.67
N LEU A 56 -0.85 -3.76 -6.43
CA LEU A 56 -1.47 -2.86 -5.46
C LEU A 56 -1.08 -3.16 -4.00
N GLY A 57 -0.78 -4.43 -3.68
CA GLY A 57 -0.38 -4.84 -2.34
C GLY A 57 1.09 -4.57 -2.00
N THR A 58 1.92 -4.15 -2.96
CA THR A 58 3.34 -3.81 -2.69
C THR A 58 3.47 -2.67 -1.69
N ALA A 59 4.50 -2.72 -0.85
CA ALA A 59 4.83 -1.61 0.06
C ALA A 59 5.00 -0.27 -0.67
N GLU A 60 5.55 -0.31 -1.89
CA GLU A 60 5.71 0.86 -2.76
C GLU A 60 4.37 1.52 -3.10
N VAL A 61 3.37 0.75 -3.56
CA VAL A 61 2.08 1.33 -3.95
C VAL A 61 1.31 1.84 -2.73
N LEU A 62 1.43 1.18 -1.58
CA LEU A 62 0.87 1.69 -0.33
C LEU A 62 1.48 3.04 0.07
N GLU A 63 2.81 3.21 -0.10
CA GLU A 63 3.50 4.48 0.15
C GLU A 63 3.08 5.58 -0.83
N LEU A 64 2.85 5.25 -2.10
CA LEU A 64 2.29 6.21 -3.07
C LEU A 64 0.92 6.72 -2.61
N GLY A 65 0.06 5.84 -2.09
CA GLY A 65 -1.23 6.23 -1.51
C GLY A 65 -1.08 7.15 -0.31
N ARG A 66 -0.13 6.87 0.59
CA ARG A 66 0.19 7.74 1.73
C ARG A 66 0.67 9.12 1.27
N LEU A 67 1.58 9.18 0.31
CA LEU A 67 2.13 10.43 -0.21
C LEU A 67 1.05 11.28 -0.89
N ALA A 68 0.16 10.67 -1.67
CA ALA A 68 -0.95 11.38 -2.31
C ALA A 68 -1.88 12.06 -1.28
N ASN A 69 -2.12 11.42 -0.13
CA ASN A 69 -2.92 12.00 0.96
C ASN A 69 -2.15 13.03 1.80
N ALA A 70 -0.86 12.80 2.04
CA ALA A 70 0.00 13.72 2.79
C ALA A 70 0.34 14.99 2.00
N HIS A 71 0.32 14.92 0.67
CA HIS A 71 0.62 16.01 -0.25
C HIS A 71 -0.57 16.29 -1.18
N PRO A 72 -1.66 16.88 -0.65
CA PRO A 72 -2.82 17.21 -1.47
C PRO A 72 -2.45 18.23 -2.56
N PRO A 73 -3.18 18.24 -3.69
CA PRO A 73 -2.93 19.18 -4.76
C PRO A 73 -3.13 20.63 -4.30
N LEU A 74 -2.25 21.52 -4.76
CA LEU A 74 -2.35 22.95 -4.52
C LEU A 74 -2.89 23.65 -5.78
N LEU A 75 -3.90 24.49 -5.60
CA LEU A 75 -4.41 25.34 -6.67
C LEU A 75 -3.46 26.52 -6.91
N HIS A 76 -2.84 26.55 -8.08
CA HIS A 76 -2.06 27.68 -8.56
C HIS A 76 -2.87 28.50 -9.58
N ALA A 77 -3.78 29.33 -9.09
CA ALA A 77 -4.69 30.11 -9.93
C ALA A 77 -3.99 31.21 -10.76
N PHE A 78 -2.83 31.68 -10.30
CA PHE A 78 -2.04 32.72 -10.96
C PHE A 78 -0.57 32.34 -10.96
N ASP A 79 0.13 32.77 -12.00
CA ASP A 79 1.59 32.72 -12.02
C ASP A 79 2.22 33.88 -11.23
N ARG A 80 3.56 33.92 -11.20
CA ARG A 80 4.33 34.95 -10.49
C ARG A 80 4.15 36.38 -11.02
N TYR A 81 3.51 36.56 -12.17
CA TYR A 81 3.25 37.86 -12.80
C TYR A 81 1.77 38.27 -12.71
N GLY A 82 0.92 37.44 -12.10
CA GLY A 82 -0.51 37.72 -11.95
C GLY A 82 -1.35 37.29 -13.16
N ASN A 83 -0.81 36.52 -14.11
CA ASN A 83 -1.60 35.95 -15.20
C ASN A 83 -2.35 34.72 -14.70
N ARG A 84 -3.62 34.57 -15.09
CA ARG A 84 -4.38 33.33 -14.90
C ARG A 84 -3.82 32.25 -15.82
N ARG A 85 -3.73 31.02 -15.32
CA ARG A 85 -3.38 29.82 -16.08
C ARG A 85 -4.61 28.98 -16.38
#